data_AF-A0AAW2JYU7-F1
#
_entry.id   AF-A0AAW2JYU7-F1
#
_cell.length_a   1.000
_cell.length_b   1.000
_cell.length_c   1.000
_cell.angle_alpha   90.00
_cell.angle_beta   90.00
_cell.angle_gamma   90.00
#
_symmetry.space_group_name_H-M   'P 1'
#
loop_
_entity.id
_entity.type
_entity.pdbx_description
1 polymer ?
#
loop_
_entity_poly.entity_id
_entity_poly.type
_entity_poly.pdbx_seq_one_letter_code
_entity_poly.pdbx_strand_id
1 'polypeptide(L)'
;MDLDLALREDSPPALTDKSTSEQKREKERWEKPNRMCVLIMKKSILEAFRGTMLETLTKAKDFLEHIEKRFVKNVKVEIGTLLTNLISK
;
A
#
# COMPACT_ATOMS: atom_id res chain seq x y z
N MET A 1 5.98 19.00 6.69
CA MET A 1 5.85 18.26 5.41
C MET A 1 4.62 17.38 5.56
N ASP A 2 3.62 17.56 4.71
CA ASP A 2 2.40 16.73 4.73
C ASP A 2 2.74 15.39 4.05
N LEU A 3 3.18 14.44 4.87
CA LEU A 3 3.67 13.15 4.40
C LEU A 3 2.54 12.21 4.05
N ASP A 4 1.41 12.30 4.75
CA ASP A 4 0.25 11.44 4.56
C ASP A 4 -0.75 11.99 3.55
N LEU A 5 -0.44 13.11 2.87
CA LEU A 5 -1.21 13.63 1.75
C LEU A 5 -1.59 12.54 0.73
N ALA A 6 -0.64 11.68 0.34
CA ALA A 6 -0.89 10.60 -0.60
C ALA A 6 -1.78 9.46 -0.07
N LEU A 7 -2.01 9.42 1.25
CA LEU A 7 -2.95 8.51 1.90
C LEU A 7 -4.35 9.12 2.01
N ARG A 8 -4.46 10.45 2.09
CA ARG A 8 -5.74 11.17 2.16
C ARG A 8 -6.34 11.42 0.78
N GLU A 9 -5.52 11.86 -0.17
CA GLU A 9 -5.95 12.26 -1.50
C GLU A 9 -5.76 11.13 -2.51
N ASP A 10 -6.62 11.08 -3.53
CA ASP A 10 -6.46 10.12 -4.62
C ASP A 10 -5.29 10.47 -5.52
N SER A 11 -4.72 9.44 -6.15
CA SER A 11 -3.64 9.64 -7.12
C SER A 11 -4.15 10.56 -8.24
N PRO A 12 -3.45 11.67 -8.53
CA PRO A 12 -3.80 12.48 -9.67
C PRO A 12 -3.69 11.67 -10.97
N PRO A 13 -4.42 12.07 -12.02
CA PRO A 13 -4.40 11.38 -13.31
C PRO A 13 -2.99 11.28 -13.89
N ALA A 14 -2.78 10.29 -14.76
CA ALA A 14 -1.56 10.21 -15.54
C ALA A 14 -1.41 11.49 -16.39
N LEU A 15 -0.21 12.06 -16.40
CA LEU A 15 0.08 13.22 -17.25
C LEU A 15 0.12 12.78 -18.71
N THR A 16 -0.30 13.69 -19.57
CA THR A 16 -0.25 13.55 -21.02
C THR A 16 0.48 14.76 -21.61
N ASP A 17 0.78 14.72 -22.91
CA ASP A 17 1.41 15.86 -23.60
C ASP A 17 0.57 17.14 -23.54
N LYS A 18 -0.74 17.00 -23.31
CA LYS A 18 -1.70 18.11 -23.18
C LYS A 18 -1.86 18.61 -21.75
N SER A 19 -1.16 18.03 -20.77
CA SER A 19 -1.33 18.40 -19.37
C SER A 19 -0.84 19.83 -19.08
N THR A 20 -1.66 20.56 -18.33
CA THR A 20 -1.36 21.94 -17.93
C THR A 20 -0.21 21.99 -16.92
N SER A 21 0.39 23.16 -16.76
CA SER A 21 1.42 23.38 -15.74
C SER A 21 0.90 23.13 -14.32
N GLU A 22 -0.38 23.41 -14.06
CA GLU A 22 -1.03 23.13 -12.78
C GLU A 22 -1.18 21.63 -12.52
N GLN A 23 -1.65 20.86 -13.50
CA GLN A 23 -1.76 19.39 -13.38
C GLN A 23 -0.39 18.74 -13.12
N LYS A 24 0.66 19.24 -13.77
CA LYS A 24 2.04 18.78 -13.52
C LYS A 24 2.49 19.08 -12.09
N ARG A 25 2.18 20.27 -11.58
CA ARG A 25 2.51 20.70 -10.22
C ARG A 25 1.74 19.89 -9.17
N GLU A 26 0.47 19.62 -9.41
CA GLU A 26 -0.37 18.79 -8.53
C GLU A 26 0.21 17.37 -8.42
N LYS A 27 0.55 16.76 -9.56
CA LYS A 27 1.19 15.43 -9.56
C LYS A 27 2.51 15.42 -8.79
N GLU A 28 3.38 16.40 -9.00
CA GLU A 28 4.66 16.49 -8.28
C GLU A 28 4.45 16.66 -6.76
N ARG A 29 3.46 17.48 -6.36
CA ARG A 29 3.09 17.68 -4.94
C ARG A 29 2.60 16.39 -4.29
N TRP A 30 1.89 15.54 -5.02
CA TRP A 30 1.40 14.24 -4.54
C TRP A 30 2.46 13.14 -4.54
N GLU A 31 3.34 13.12 -5.56
CA GLU A 31 4.34 12.05 -5.74
C GLU A 31 5.39 12.00 -4.63
N LYS A 32 5.82 13.15 -4.12
CA LYS A 32 6.85 13.21 -3.08
C LYS A 32 6.37 12.60 -1.75
N PRO A 33 5.21 12.98 -1.18
CA PRO A 33 4.58 12.28 -0.06
C PRO A 33 4.36 10.79 -0.33
N ASN A 34 3.82 10.43 -1.51
CA ASN A 34 3.58 9.03 -1.88
C ASN A 34 4.85 8.17 -1.81
N ARG A 35 5.95 8.64 -2.44
CA ARG A 35 7.24 7.94 -2.44
C ARG A 35 7.78 7.76 -1.02
N MET A 36 7.63 8.78 -0.18
CA MET A 36 8.10 8.72 1.21
C MET A 36 7.30 7.71 2.04
N CYS A 37 5.96 7.74 1.93
CA CYS A 37 5.09 6.75 2.57
C CYS A 37 5.45 5.33 2.16
N VAL A 38 5.60 5.06 0.87
CA VAL A 38 6.00 3.72 0.39
C VAL A 38 7.35 3.29 0.94
N LEU A 39 8.34 4.19 0.97
CA LEU A 39 9.66 3.87 1.52
C LEU A 39 9.58 3.52 3.01
N ILE A 40 8.87 4.33 3.79
CA ILE A 40 8.66 4.09 5.22
C ILE A 40 7.96 2.76 5.44
N MET A 41 6.82 2.52 4.77
CA MET A 41 6.06 1.28 4.94
C MET A 41 6.86 0.04 4.52
N LYS A 42 7.63 0.12 3.42
CA LYS A 42 8.56 -0.95 3.04
C LYS A 42 9.53 -1.22 4.18
N LYS A 43 10.20 -0.19 4.72
CA LYS A 43 11.19 -0.34 5.80
C LYS A 43 10.61 -0.80 7.13
N SER A 44 9.38 -0.42 7.46
CA SER A 44 8.70 -0.82 8.70
C SER A 44 8.26 -2.28 8.70
N ILE A 45 8.12 -2.91 7.52
CA ILE A 45 7.77 -4.31 7.39
C ILE A 45 9.04 -5.14 7.29
N LEU A 46 9.16 -6.12 8.18
CA LEU A 46 10.21 -7.14 8.16
C LEU A 46 10.27 -7.79 6.76
N GLU A 47 11.49 -7.94 6.24
CA GLU A 47 11.74 -8.40 4.87
C GLU A 47 11.08 -9.75 4.57
N ALA A 48 11.08 -10.68 5.53
CA ALA A 48 10.41 -11.98 5.44
C ALA A 48 8.90 -11.87 5.17
N PHE A 49 8.26 -10.79 5.60
CA PHE A 49 6.83 -10.54 5.40
C PHE A 49 6.54 -9.66 4.19
N ARG A 50 7.56 -8.99 3.63
CA ARG A 50 7.38 -8.08 2.50
C ARG A 50 6.85 -8.86 1.29
N GLY A 51 7.54 -9.94 0.89
CA GLY A 51 7.18 -10.72 -0.30
C GLY A 51 7.34 -9.92 -1.60
N THR A 52 7.43 -10.61 -2.73
CA THR A 52 7.76 -10.00 -4.04
C THR A 52 6.72 -8.99 -4.53
N MET A 53 5.43 -9.24 -4.24
CA MET A 53 4.35 -8.35 -4.66
C MET A 53 4.38 -6.99 -3.96
N LEU A 54 4.80 -6.94 -2.69
CA LEU A 54 4.84 -5.68 -1.94
C LEU A 54 6.02 -4.79 -2.39
N GLU A 55 7.03 -5.38 -3.04
CA GLU A 55 8.16 -4.65 -3.61
C GLU A 55 7.80 -3.89 -4.89
N THR A 56 6.87 -4.42 -5.69
CA THR A 56 6.44 -3.80 -6.95
C THR A 56 5.42 -2.68 -6.75
N LEU A 57 4.80 -2.56 -5.57
CA LEU A 57 3.86 -1.49 -5.28
C LEU A 57 4.56 -0.13 -5.19
N THR A 58 4.01 0.84 -5.93
CA THR A 58 4.52 2.21 -6.06
C THR A 58 3.59 3.25 -5.44
N LYS A 59 2.34 2.89 -5.12
CA LYS A 59 1.36 3.75 -4.47
C LYS A 59 1.17 3.34 -3.02
N ALA A 60 1.11 4.34 -2.14
CA ALA A 60 0.97 4.14 -0.70
C ALA A 60 -0.41 3.53 -0.33
N LYS A 61 -1.49 3.98 -0.98
CA LYS A 61 -2.84 3.42 -0.78
C LYS A 61 -2.91 1.93 -1.15
N ASP A 62 -2.42 1.57 -2.35
CA ASP A 62 -2.39 0.17 -2.81
C ASP A 62 -1.56 -0.72 -1.85
N PHE A 63 -0.47 -0.18 -1.30
CA PHE A 63 0.35 -0.86 -0.32
C PHE A 63 -0.43 -1.20 0.96
N LEU A 64 -1.17 -0.22 1.51
CA LEU A 64 -2.01 -0.41 2.69
C LEU A 64 -3.12 -1.42 2.44
N GLU A 65 -3.84 -1.30 1.32
CA GLU A 65 -4.92 -2.22 0.97
C GLU A 65 -4.40 -3.66 0.84
N HIS A 66 -3.21 -3.82 0.26
CA HIS A 66 -2.59 -5.14 0.13
C HIS A 66 -2.20 -5.75 1.48
N ILE A 67 -1.63 -4.95 2.40
CA ILE A 67 -1.35 -5.38 3.77
C ILE A 67 -2.63 -5.83 4.44
N GLU A 68 -3.67 -4.99 4.43
CA GLU A 68 -4.94 -5.28 5.07
C GLU A 68 -5.52 -6.61 4.59
N LYS A 69 -5.58 -6.81 3.27
CA LYS A 69 -6.05 -8.08 2.66
C LYS A 69 -5.21 -9.28 3.11
N ARG A 70 -3.88 -9.14 3.17
CA ARG A 70 -2.99 -10.25 3.55
C ARG A 70 -3.16 -10.65 5.02
N PHE A 71 -3.24 -9.67 5.92
CA PHE A 71 -3.40 -9.95 7.35
C PHE A 71 -4.81 -10.45 7.68
N VAL A 72 -5.87 -9.90 7.06
CA VAL A 72 -7.23 -10.42 7.20
C VAL A 72 -7.31 -11.87 6.70
N LYS A 73 -6.67 -12.20 5.57
CA LYS A 73 -6.61 -13.57 5.06
C LYS A 73 -5.89 -14.51 6.02
N ASN A 74 -4.74 -14.10 6.57
CA ASN A 74 -3.96 -14.94 7.50
C ASN A 74 -4.75 -15.26 8.76
N VAL A 75 -5.42 -14.28 9.38
CA VAL A 75 -6.27 -14.50 10.56
C VAL A 75 -7.38 -15.52 10.27
N LYS A 76 -8.02 -15.44 9.10
CA LYS A 76 -9.05 -16.42 8.70
C LYS A 76 -8.47 -17.83 8.55
N VAL A 77 -7.28 -17.97 7.98
CA VAL A 77 -6.61 -19.26 7.81
C VAL A 77 -6.27 -19.87 9.17
N GLU A 78 -5.69 -19.09 10.09
CA GLU A 78 -5.35 -19.56 11.44
C GLU A 78 -6.59 -20.04 12.22
N ILE A 79 -7.68 -19.25 12.19
CA ILE A 79 -8.95 -19.64 12.81
C ILE A 79 -9.48 -20.94 12.18
N GLY A 80 -9.42 -21.07 10.85
CA GLY A 80 -9.82 -22.30 10.16
C GLY A 80 -9.01 -23.51 10.60
N THR A 81 -7.68 -23.38 10.66
CA THR A 81 -6.79 -24.45 11.15
C THR A 81 -7.09 -24.84 12.59
N LEU A 82 -7.32 -23.86 13.48
CA LEU A 82 -7.68 -24.13 14.88
C LEU A 82 -9.02 -24.86 14.98
N LEU A 83 -10.04 -24.43 14.24
CA LEU A 83 -11.36 -25.09 14.22
C LEU A 83 -11.27 -26.53 13.70
N THR A 84 -10.54 -26.77 12.62
CA THR A 84 -10.33 -28.13 12.11
C THR A 84 -9.66 -29.02 13.16
N ASN A 85 -8.61 -28.53 13.82
CA ASN A 85 -7.93 -29.29 14.88
C ASN A 85 -8.83 -29.58 16.09
N LEU A 86 -9.78 -28.70 16.40
CA LEU A 86 -10.73 -28.90 17.50
C LEU A 86 -11.84 -29.90 17.17
N ILE A 87 -12.30 -29.93 15.92
CA ILE A 87 -13.44 -30.76 15.48
C ILE A 87 -12.98 -32.14 14.99
N SER A 88 -11.72 -32.31 14.57
CA SER A 88 -11.16 -33.60 14.14
C SER A 88 -10.83 -34.57 15.30
N LYS A 89 -11.66 -34.61 16.35
CA LYS A 89 -11.54 -35.55 17.48
C LYS A 89 -12.62 -36.62 17.44
#